data_AF-A0A4S2L488-F1
#
_entry.id   AF-A0A4S2L488-F1
#
_cell.length_a   1.000
_cell.length_b   1.000
_cell.length_c   1.000
_cell.angle_alpha   90.00
_cell.angle_beta   90.00
_cell.angle_gamma   90.00
#
_symmetry.space_group_name_H-M   'P 1'
#
loop_
_entity.id
_entity.type
_entity.pdbx_description
1 polymer ?
#
loop_
_entity_poly.entity_id
_entity_poly.type
_entity_poly.pdbx_seq_one_letter_code
_entity_poly.pdbx_strand_id
1 'polypeptide(L)'
;MQFFDVKGTRSSSSKALDIKPATINDIPGPCGTWKDHYDSRQKVYNAQLIAGLVVLISTITYIKTSGVIFFNFFPPEEPAESK
;
A
#
# COMPACT_ATOMS: atom_id res chain seq x y z
N MET A 1 59.44 44.83 -30.26
CA MET A 1 59.66 43.39 -30.04
C MET A 1 58.54 42.88 -29.15
N GLN A 2 58.07 41.66 -29.42
CA GLN A 2 56.87 40.95 -28.90
C GLN A 2 56.78 40.95 -27.34
N PHE A 3 55.65 40.68 -26.68
CA PHE A 3 54.86 39.45 -26.73
C PHE A 3 53.41 39.64 -26.26
N PHE A 4 52.50 38.97 -26.96
CA PHE A 4 51.13 38.66 -26.52
C PHE A 4 51.20 37.76 -25.27
N ASP A 5 50.42 38.05 -24.24
CA ASP A 5 50.06 37.04 -23.25
C ASP A 5 48.57 36.71 -23.36
N VAL A 6 48.31 35.42 -23.26
CA VAL A 6 47.14 34.69 -23.73
C VAL A 6 46.00 34.80 -22.70
N LYS A 7 44.81 35.22 -23.16
CA LYS A 7 43.56 35.03 -22.40
C LYS A 7 43.38 33.53 -22.12
N GLY A 8 43.59 33.10 -20.88
CA GLY A 8 43.50 31.67 -20.60
C GLY A 8 43.63 31.22 -19.15
N THR A 9 42.82 31.72 -18.23
CA THR A 9 42.55 31.00 -16.98
C THR A 9 41.04 30.94 -16.74
N ARG A 10 40.39 29.93 -17.31
CA ARG A 10 39.10 29.46 -16.77
C ARG A 10 39.43 28.83 -15.42
N SER A 11 39.35 29.62 -14.36
CA SER A 11 39.38 29.10 -12.99
C SER A 11 38.09 28.30 -12.78
N SER A 12 38.14 27.00 -13.09
CA SER A 12 37.10 26.06 -12.69
C SER A 12 37.32 25.78 -11.21
N SER A 13 36.78 26.65 -10.35
CA SER A 13 36.67 26.35 -8.93
C SER A 13 35.61 25.26 -8.79
N SER A 14 36.02 24.00 -8.77
CA SER A 14 35.21 22.98 -8.12
C SER A 14 35.11 23.42 -6.67
N LYS A 15 33.94 23.93 -6.28
CA LYS A 15 33.61 24.07 -4.87
C LYS A 15 33.80 22.68 -4.29
N ALA A 16 34.84 22.47 -3.48
CA ALA A 16 34.95 21.27 -2.69
C ALA A 16 33.70 21.25 -1.82
N LEU A 17 32.73 20.40 -2.19
CA LEU A 17 31.58 20.16 -1.35
C LEU A 17 32.14 19.47 -0.12
N ASP A 18 31.96 20.10 1.04
CA ASP A 18 32.26 19.47 2.32
C ASP A 18 31.24 18.36 2.56
N ILE A 19 31.51 17.20 1.96
CA ILE A 19 30.67 16.01 2.06
C ILE A 19 31.07 15.33 3.36
N LYS A 20 30.28 15.58 4.41
CA LYS A 20 30.40 14.84 5.67
C LYS A 20 30.25 13.33 5.37
N PRO A 21 31.24 12.50 5.72
CA PRO A 21 31.13 11.06 5.53
C PRO A 21 29.96 10.51 6.36
N ALA A 22 29.14 9.66 5.74
CA ALA A 22 28.04 8.99 6.43
C ALA A 22 28.60 8.18 7.61
N THR A 23 28.12 8.46 8.81
CA THR A 23 28.48 7.77 10.04
C THR A 23 27.31 6.94 10.56
N ILE A 24 27.58 5.96 11.41
CA ILE A 24 26.55 5.17 12.11
C ILE A 24 25.54 6.07 12.86
N ASN A 25 25.97 7.26 13.28
CA ASN A 25 25.12 8.24 13.96
C ASN A 25 24.10 8.92 13.03
N ASP A 26 24.26 8.80 11.71
CA ASP A 26 23.31 9.32 10.72
C ASP A 26 22.18 8.31 10.44
N ILE A 27 22.21 7.11 11.05
CA ILE A 27 21.14 6.13 10.94
C ILE A 27 19.94 6.63 11.77
N PRO A 28 18.71 6.61 11.21
CA PRO A 28 17.52 6.93 12.00
C PRO A 28 17.42 5.94 13.17
N GLY A 29 17.45 6.46 14.39
CA GLY A 29 17.11 5.69 15.57
C GLY A 29 15.67 5.17 15.51
N PRO A 30 15.30 4.19 16.34
CA PRO A 30 13.93 3.69 16.39
C PRO A 30 12.95 4.85 16.59
N CYS A 31 12.06 5.05 15.61
CA CYS A 31 11.06 6.11 15.60
C CYS A 31 9.97 5.83 16.64
N GLY A 32 10.21 6.27 17.88
CA GLY A 32 9.23 6.24 18.96
C GLY A 32 8.85 4.85 19.48
N THR A 33 7.83 4.82 20.34
CA THR A 33 7.26 3.63 20.95
C THR A 33 6.45 2.85 19.90
N TRP A 34 7.04 1.77 19.36
CA TRP A 34 6.38 0.88 18.39
C TRP A 34 4.98 0.44 18.82
N LYS A 35 4.75 0.34 20.12
CA LYS A 35 3.48 -0.09 20.73
C LYS A 35 2.35 0.90 20.49
N ASP A 36 2.59 2.20 20.63
CA ASP A 36 1.55 3.22 20.43
C ASP A 36 1.16 3.29 18.95
N HIS A 37 2.14 3.15 18.05
CA HIS A 37 1.87 3.04 16.62
C HIS A 37 1.03 1.81 16.32
N TYR A 38 1.41 0.64 16.84
CA TYR A 38 0.66 -0.60 16.69
C TYR A 38 -0.79 -0.48 17.19
N ASP A 39 -0.98 0.02 18.40
CA ASP A 39 -2.30 0.16 19.04
C ASP A 39 -3.20 1.13 18.26
N SER A 40 -2.62 2.20 17.68
CA SER A 40 -3.36 3.14 16.83
C SER A 40 -3.91 2.48 15.56
N ARG A 41 -3.13 1.58 14.95
CA ARG A 41 -3.48 0.90 13.71
C ARG A 41 -4.42 -0.27 13.92
N GLN A 42 -4.35 -0.94 15.08
CA GLN A 42 -5.21 -2.07 15.42
C GLN A 42 -6.70 -1.72 15.33
N LYS A 43 -7.08 -0.52 15.77
CA LYS A 43 -8.48 -0.04 15.70
C LYS A 43 -8.97 0.06 14.25
N VAL A 44 -8.10 0.49 13.33
CA VAL A 44 -8.43 0.62 11.90
C VAL A 44 -8.62 -0.77 11.29
N TYR A 45 -7.73 -1.72 11.57
CA TYR A 45 -7.85 -3.07 11.04
C TYR A 45 -9.07 -3.81 11.57
N ASN A 46 -9.37 -3.68 12.86
CA ASN A 46 -10.59 -4.27 13.43
C ASN A 46 -11.85 -3.66 12.82
N ALA A 47 -11.87 -2.35 12.57
CA ALA A 47 -13.00 -1.70 11.91
C ALA A 47 -13.18 -2.19 10.46
N GLN A 48 -12.08 -2.34 9.71
CA GLN A 48 -12.10 -2.90 8.35
C GLN A 48 -12.60 -4.34 8.35
N LEU A 49 -12.17 -5.16 9.32
CA LEU A 49 -12.60 -6.55 9.45
C LEU A 49 -14.11 -6.64 9.69
N ILE A 50 -14.64 -5.85 10.64
CA ILE A 50 -16.07 -5.82 10.95
C ILE A 50 -16.87 -5.33 9.74
N ALA A 51 -16.42 -4.25 9.08
CA ALA A 51 -17.07 -3.74 7.88
C ALA A 51 -17.11 -4.77 6.76
N GLY A 52 -15.98 -5.45 6.49
CA GLY A 52 -15.90 -6.52 5.50
C GLY A 52 -16.84 -7.68 5.81
N LEU A 53 -16.93 -8.08 7.08
CA LEU A 53 -17.81 -9.15 7.51
C LEU A 53 -19.30 -8.80 7.32
N VAL A 54 -19.70 -7.57 7.67
CA VAL A 54 -21.08 -7.09 7.45
C VAL A 54 -21.44 -7.07 5.97
N VAL A 55 -20.55 -6.56 5.12
CA VAL A 55 -20.75 -6.54 3.66
C VAL A 55 -20.85 -7.97 3.11
N LEU A 56 -19.99 -8.88 3.55
CA LEU A 56 -20.01 -10.26 3.09
C LEU A 56 -21.31 -10.98 3.47
N ILE A 57 -21.71 -10.89 4.76
CA ILE A 57 -22.93 -11.53 5.26
C ILE A 57 -24.17 -10.96 4.56
N SER A 58 -24.25 -9.64 4.39
CA SER A 58 -25.37 -9.00 3.71
C SER A 58 -25.45 -9.42 2.24
N THR A 59 -24.32 -9.48 1.55
CA THR A 59 -24.25 -9.91 0.14
C THR A 59 -24.73 -11.36 -0.02
N ILE A 60 -24.21 -12.28 0.80
CA ILE A 60 -24.61 -13.70 0.75
C ILE A 60 -26.10 -13.84 1.05
N THR A 61 -26.60 -13.16 2.08
CA THR A 61 -28.02 -13.18 2.45
C THR A 61 -28.89 -12.68 1.31
N TYR A 62 -28.54 -11.53 0.72
CA TYR A 62 -29.27 -10.95 -0.40
C TYR A 62 -29.32 -11.89 -1.60
N ILE A 63 -28.19 -12.50 -1.98
CA ILE A 63 -28.15 -13.46 -3.09
C ILE A 63 -29.08 -14.66 -2.82
N LYS A 64 -29.05 -15.20 -1.60
CA LYS A 64 -29.88 -16.35 -1.23
C LYS A 64 -31.38 -16.03 -1.20
N THR A 65 -31.78 -14.83 -0.81
CA THR A 65 -33.21 -14.48 -0.63
C THR A 65 -33.84 -13.80 -1.83
N SER A 66 -33.07 -13.05 -2.62
CA SER A 66 -33.61 -12.27 -3.75
C SER A 66 -33.99 -13.11 -4.97
N GLY A 67 -33.43 -14.31 -5.12
CA GLY A 67 -33.61 -15.12 -6.32
C GLY A 67 -32.93 -14.54 -7.58
N VAL A 68 -32.07 -13.54 -7.42
CA VAL A 68 -31.38 -12.85 -8.54
C VAL A 68 -30.38 -13.76 -9.26
N ILE A 69 -29.87 -14.80 -8.59
CA ILE A 69 -28.96 -15.80 -9.18
C ILE A 69 -29.60 -17.18 -9.05
N PHE A 70 -29.78 -17.85 -10.19
CA PHE A 70 -30.12 -19.27 -10.25
C PHE A 70 -28.84 -20.09 -10.39
N PHE A 71 -28.47 -20.82 -9.35
CA PHE A 71 -27.20 -21.54 -9.28
C PHE A 71 -27.24 -22.97 -9.86
N ASN A 72 -28.43 -23.50 -10.19
CA ASN A 72 -28.62 -24.87 -10.67
C ASN A 72 -27.86 -25.94 -9.84
N PHE A 73 -27.90 -25.84 -8.52
CA PHE A 73 -27.10 -26.70 -7.62
C PHE A 73 -27.56 -28.17 -7.60
N PHE A 74 -28.80 -28.44 -8.00
CA PHE A 74 -29.39 -29.77 -7.95
C PHE A 74 -29.93 -30.16 -9.32
N PRO A 75 -29.95 -31.46 -9.65
CA PRO A 75 -30.68 -31.96 -10.81
C PRO A 75 -32.14 -31.48 -10.78
N PRO A 76 -32.74 -31.20 -11.94
CA PRO A 76 -34.18 -30.90 -12.00
C PRO A 76 -34.98 -32.10 -11.48
N GLU A 77 -36.06 -31.83 -10.75
CA GLU A 77 -36.97 -32.90 -10.33
C GLU A 77 -37.54 -33.61 -11.56
N GLU A 78 -37.55 -34.95 -11.51
CA GLU A 78 -38.20 -35.73 -12.55
C GLU A 78 -39.69 -35.35 -12.61
N PRO A 79 -40.28 -35.22 -13.80
CA PRO A 79 -41.67 -34.87 -13.92
C PRO A 79 -42.50 -35.92 -13.18
N ALA A 80 -43.31 -35.47 -12.22
CA ALA A 80 -44.28 -36.33 -11.55
C ALA A 80 -45.24 -36.85 -12.62
N GLU A 81 -45.01 -38.07 -13.11
CA GLU A 81 -45.98 -38.74 -13.97
C GLU A 81 -47.29 -38.82 -13.18
N SER A 82 -48.30 -38.07 -13.63
CA SER A 82 -49.64 -38.19 -13.08
C SER A 82 -50.17 -39.57 -13.45
N LYS A 83 -50.13 -40.48 -12.48
CA LYS A 83 -50.75 -41.80 -12.58
C LYS A 83 -52.26 -41.71 -12.47
#